data_AF-A0A1H7QBW2-F1
#
_entry.id   AF-A0A1H7QBW2-F1
#
_cell.length_a   1.000
_cell.length_b   1.000
_cell.length_c   1.000
_cell.angle_alpha   90.00
_cell.angle_beta   90.00
_cell.angle_gamma   90.00
#
_symmetry.space_group_name_H-M   'P 1'
#
loop_
_entity.id
_entity.type
_entity.pdbx_description
1 polymer ?
#
loop_
_entity_poly.entity_id
_entity_poly.type
_entity_poly.pdbx_seq_one_letter_code
_entity_poly.pdbx_strand_id
1 'polypeptide(L)'
;MSAALRSSLRIHRRQLAAVLQALDYQPDEDFSLAHNVCDCLSDYHWYAAAPQDEWLSFEFASDDDEQMDWEVLLTLTPFLEEGSYYEERAGDYVLDAQGQQRTGLIRAWVEQGQLKGMIYALVPDPTGSAVREPVAALDPRMI
;
A
#
# COMPACT_ATOMS: atom_id res chain seq x y z
N MET A 1 8.93 4.21 -18.21
CA MET A 1 7.65 4.44 -17.52
C MET A 1 7.58 3.40 -16.42
N SER A 2 8.02 3.76 -15.22
CA SER A 2 7.95 2.89 -14.05
C SER A 2 6.49 2.92 -13.60
N ALA A 3 5.77 1.84 -13.83
CA ALA A 3 4.42 1.72 -13.34
C ALA A 3 4.53 1.28 -11.87
N ALA A 4 4.60 2.24 -10.95
CA ALA A 4 3.95 1.99 -9.66
C ALA A 4 2.46 1.89 -10.00
N LEU A 5 1.92 0.67 -10.00
CA LEU A 5 0.66 0.39 -10.69
C LEU A 5 -0.58 0.79 -9.90
N ARG A 6 -0.44 1.73 -8.94
CA ARG A 6 -1.42 2.27 -7.99
C ARG A 6 -1.25 1.68 -6.59
N SER A 7 -1.12 2.55 -5.61
CA SER A 7 -1.39 2.24 -4.21
C SER A 7 -2.49 3.16 -3.71
N SER A 8 -3.58 2.58 -3.22
CA SER A 8 -4.69 3.33 -2.66
C SER A 8 -5.16 2.70 -1.37
N LEU A 9 -5.71 3.48 -0.45
CA LEU A 9 -6.35 2.97 0.76
C LEU A 9 -7.62 3.78 1.09
N ARG A 10 -8.53 3.22 1.89
CA ARG A 10 -9.73 3.91 2.34
C ARG A 10 -9.91 3.78 3.84
N ILE A 11 -10.24 4.90 4.49
CA ILE A 11 -10.47 4.99 5.93
C ILE A 11 -11.87 5.56 6.17
N HIS A 12 -12.66 4.90 7.01
CA HIS A 12 -13.97 5.41 7.37
C HIS A 12 -13.81 6.64 8.27
N ARG A 13 -14.61 7.69 8.04
CA ARG A 13 -14.61 8.91 8.87
C ARG A 13 -14.76 8.68 10.39
N ARG A 14 -15.39 7.58 10.83
CA ARG A 14 -15.53 7.24 12.25
C ARG A 14 -14.22 6.78 12.91
N GLN A 15 -13.22 6.39 12.12
CA GLN A 15 -11.93 5.88 12.59
C GLN A 15 -10.85 6.97 12.64
N LEU A 16 -11.10 8.18 12.12
CA LEU A 16 -10.06 9.20 11.95
C LEU A 16 -9.36 9.58 13.26
N ALA A 17 -10.12 9.71 14.37
CA ALA A 17 -9.52 9.98 15.67
C ALA A 17 -8.60 8.86 16.15
N ALA A 18 -8.98 7.60 15.90
CA ALA A 18 -8.16 6.44 16.27
C ALA A 18 -6.91 6.30 15.38
N VAL A 19 -7.00 6.71 14.11
CA VAL A 19 -5.86 6.78 13.19
C VAL A 19 -4.82 7.78 13.68
N LEU A 20 -5.23 9.01 14.00
CA LEU A 20 -4.31 10.03 14.52
C LEU A 20 -3.65 9.58 15.82
N GLN A 21 -4.41 8.95 16.72
CA GLN A 21 -3.87 8.38 17.95
C GLN A 21 -2.85 7.26 17.68
N ALA A 22 -3.14 6.37 16.74
CA ALA A 22 -2.26 5.25 16.42
C ALA A 22 -0.94 5.70 15.79
N LEU A 23 -0.96 6.80 15.04
CA LEU A 23 0.21 7.43 14.43
C LEU A 23 0.91 8.44 15.37
N ASP A 24 0.47 8.54 16.63
CA ASP A 24 0.97 9.52 17.61
C ASP A 24 1.00 10.97 17.09
N TYR A 25 0.03 11.31 16.23
CA TYR A 25 -0.09 12.64 15.63
C TYR A 25 -0.88 13.57 16.54
N GLN A 26 -0.32 14.73 16.85
CA GLN A 26 -1.01 15.77 17.61
C GLN A 26 -1.90 16.58 16.66
N PRO A 27 -3.24 16.49 16.77
CA PRO A 27 -4.13 17.24 15.88
C PRO A 27 -4.08 18.74 16.19
N ASP A 28 -4.13 19.55 15.15
CA ASP A 28 -4.42 20.97 15.24
C ASP A 28 -5.93 21.16 15.49
N GLU A 29 -6.23 21.82 16.61
CA GLU A 29 -7.60 22.08 17.07
C GLU A 29 -8.38 23.04 16.16
N ASP A 30 -7.67 23.85 15.37
CA ASP A 30 -8.29 24.78 14.41
C ASP A 30 -8.82 24.06 13.15
N PHE A 31 -8.41 22.79 12.95
CA PHE A 31 -8.77 22.00 11.78
C PHE A 31 -9.68 20.79 12.11
N SER A 32 -10.47 20.39 11.11
CA SER A 32 -11.30 19.18 11.24
C SER A 32 -10.45 17.91 11.34
N LEU A 33 -10.99 16.82 11.90
CA LEU A 33 -10.32 15.52 11.93
C LEU A 33 -9.91 15.02 10.54
N ALA A 34 -10.74 15.27 9.52
CA ALA A 34 -10.42 14.88 8.15
C ALA A 34 -9.20 15.62 7.62
N HIS A 35 -9.12 16.93 7.90
CA HIS A 35 -7.95 17.73 7.53
C HIS A 35 -6.69 17.25 8.26
N ASN A 36 -6.76 17.05 9.57
CA ASN A 36 -5.64 16.53 10.37
C ASN A 36 -5.14 15.16 9.87
N VAL A 37 -6.03 14.25 9.48
CA VAL A 37 -5.62 12.96 8.88
C VAL A 37 -4.98 13.17 7.51
N CYS A 38 -5.50 14.06 6.67
CA CYS A 38 -4.88 14.36 5.38
C CYS A 38 -3.47 14.94 5.52
N ASP A 39 -3.29 15.84 6.48
CA ASP A 39 -2.00 16.45 6.81
C ASP A 39 -1.02 15.40 7.31
N CYS A 40 -1.39 14.65 8.34
CA CYS A 40 -0.61 13.55 8.91
C CYS A 40 -0.20 12.49 7.86
N LEU A 41 -1.12 12.08 6.98
CA LEU A 41 -0.81 11.08 5.95
C LEU A 41 0.03 11.64 4.80
N SER A 42 0.00 12.94 4.56
CA SER A 42 0.83 13.57 3.54
C SER A 42 2.32 13.54 3.87
N ASP A 43 2.68 13.55 5.16
CA ASP A 43 4.06 13.33 5.64
C ASP A 43 4.58 11.92 5.27
N TYR A 44 3.68 10.99 4.99
CA TYR A 44 3.97 9.62 4.54
C TYR A 44 3.63 9.40 3.05
N HIS A 45 3.52 10.48 2.28
CA HIS A 45 3.25 10.48 0.83
C HIS A 45 1.89 9.87 0.44
N TRP A 46 0.95 9.81 1.39
CA TRP A 46 -0.43 9.41 1.17
C TRP A 46 -1.32 10.64 1.04
N TYR A 47 -1.72 10.93 -0.18
CA TYR A 47 -2.49 12.13 -0.51
C TYR A 47 -3.97 11.82 -0.66
N ALA A 48 -4.81 12.68 -0.09
CA ALA A 48 -6.26 12.50 -0.18
C ALA A 48 -6.73 12.57 -1.64
N ALA A 49 -7.35 11.50 -2.11
CA ALA A 49 -8.13 11.49 -3.34
C ALA A 49 -9.48 12.20 -3.11
N ALA A 50 -10.17 12.54 -4.19
CA ALA A 50 -11.41 13.33 -4.16
C ALA A 50 -12.39 12.83 -3.05
N PRO A 51 -12.94 13.74 -2.23
CA PRO A 51 -13.70 13.38 -1.04
C PRO A 51 -14.94 12.56 -1.40
N GLN A 52 -15.15 11.47 -0.68
CA GLN A 52 -16.38 10.68 -0.66
C GLN A 52 -17.04 10.84 0.72
N ASP A 53 -18.37 10.72 0.79
CA ASP A 53 -19.14 11.16 1.96
C ASP A 53 -18.70 10.49 3.28
N GLU A 54 -18.64 9.16 3.31
CA GLU A 54 -18.36 8.40 4.55
C GLU A 54 -16.89 7.97 4.69
N TRP A 55 -16.11 8.10 3.61
CA TRP A 55 -14.77 7.55 3.47
C TRP A 55 -13.78 8.60 3.00
N LEU A 56 -12.58 8.60 3.58
CA LEU A 56 -11.43 9.28 3.01
C LEU A 56 -10.62 8.26 2.23
N SER A 57 -10.39 8.54 0.96
CA SER A 57 -9.55 7.74 0.07
C SER A 57 -8.19 8.41 -0.04
N PHE A 58 -7.13 7.63 -0.02
CA PHE A 58 -5.76 8.13 -0.17
C PHE A 58 -5.06 7.38 -1.30
N GLU A 59 -4.21 8.07 -2.03
CA GLU A 59 -3.34 7.52 -3.06
C GLU A 59 -1.90 7.79 -2.67
N PHE A 60 -1.04 6.79 -2.83
CA PHE A 60 0.39 6.94 -2.60
C PHE A 60 1.02 7.57 -3.83
N ALA A 61 1.70 8.71 -3.67
CA ALA A 61 2.49 9.28 -4.76
C ALA A 61 3.89 8.66 -4.72
N SER A 62 4.16 7.71 -5.61
CA SER A 62 5.47 7.04 -5.71
C SER A 62 6.46 7.79 -6.61
N ASP A 63 6.22 9.07 -6.89
CA ASP A 63 6.88 9.78 -8.00
C ASP A 63 8.38 10.10 -7.72
N ASP A 64 8.86 9.95 -6.49
CA ASP A 64 10.16 10.51 -6.03
C ASP A 64 11.17 9.50 -5.44
N ASP A 65 11.27 8.27 -5.94
CA ASP A 65 12.16 7.20 -5.40
C ASP A 65 11.87 6.82 -3.92
N GLU A 66 10.88 7.46 -3.30
CA GLU A 66 10.47 7.25 -1.92
C GLU A 66 9.72 5.92 -1.79
N GLN A 67 10.19 5.12 -0.84
CA GLN A 67 9.59 3.85 -0.52
C GLN A 67 8.51 4.07 0.53
N MET A 68 7.37 3.41 0.33
CA MET A 68 6.32 3.38 1.32
C MET A 68 6.84 2.86 2.66
N ASP A 69 6.47 3.56 3.73
CA ASP A 69 6.71 3.13 5.10
C ASP A 69 5.77 1.98 5.47
N TRP A 70 6.33 0.77 5.56
CA TRP A 70 5.60 -0.44 5.92
C TRP A 70 5.10 -0.42 7.36
N GLU A 71 5.79 0.24 8.28
CA GLU A 71 5.38 0.35 9.68
C GLU A 71 4.13 1.21 9.80
N VAL A 72 4.08 2.31 9.05
CA VAL A 72 2.88 3.17 8.95
C VAL A 72 1.72 2.38 8.38
N LEU A 73 1.93 1.64 7.28
CA LEU A 73 0.87 0.84 6.68
C LEU A 73 0.36 -0.29 7.61
N LEU A 74 1.26 -0.95 8.33
CA LEU A 74 0.91 -1.93 9.37
C LEU A 74 0.10 -1.29 10.50
N THR A 75 0.46 -0.09 10.92
CA THR A 75 -0.26 0.70 11.92
C THR A 75 -1.65 1.09 11.44
N LEU A 76 -1.79 1.43 10.15
CA LEU A 76 -3.06 1.80 9.54
C LEU A 76 -3.99 0.61 9.29
N THR A 77 -3.44 -0.59 9.08
CA THR A 77 -4.17 -1.81 8.68
C THR A 77 -5.49 -2.07 9.45
N PRO A 78 -5.55 -1.91 10.79
CA PRO A 78 -6.80 -2.12 11.55
C PRO A 78 -7.93 -1.13 11.22
N PHE A 79 -7.62 0.01 10.61
CA PHE A 79 -8.55 1.10 10.32
C PHE A 79 -8.96 1.16 8.85
N LEU A 80 -8.30 0.38 8.00
CA LEU A 80 -8.58 0.33 6.56
C LEU A 80 -9.89 -0.41 6.28
N GLU A 81 -10.61 0.04 5.27
CA GLU A 81 -11.70 -0.75 4.70
C GLU A 81 -11.15 -2.05 4.13
N GLU A 82 -11.82 -3.17 4.43
CA GLU A 82 -11.45 -4.49 3.92
C GLU A 82 -11.35 -4.47 2.39
N GLY A 83 -10.21 -4.93 1.86
CA GLY A 83 -9.94 -4.95 0.42
C GLY A 83 -9.67 -3.57 -0.22
N SER A 84 -9.63 -2.48 0.55
CA SER A 84 -9.34 -1.15 -0.01
C SER A 84 -7.88 -0.92 -0.34
N TYR A 85 -6.98 -1.55 0.42
CA TYR A 85 -5.55 -1.46 0.16
C TYR A 85 -5.09 -2.50 -0.86
N TYR A 86 -4.44 -1.98 -1.90
CA TYR A 86 -3.77 -2.74 -2.95
C TYR A 86 -2.52 -1.96 -3.34
N GLU A 87 -1.40 -2.64 -3.45
CA GLU A 87 -0.18 -2.15 -4.10
C GLU A 87 0.34 -3.21 -5.06
N GLU A 88 0.82 -2.74 -6.21
CA GLU A 88 1.64 -3.52 -7.13
C GLU A 88 2.82 -2.67 -7.61
N ARG A 89 4.04 -3.15 -7.36
CA ARG A 89 5.29 -2.49 -7.78
C ARG A 89 6.30 -3.47 -8.34
N ALA A 90 7.16 -2.97 -9.23
CA ALA A 90 8.33 -3.72 -9.66
C ALA A 90 9.22 -4.03 -8.45
N GLY A 91 9.71 -5.27 -8.37
CA GLY A 91 10.68 -5.70 -7.36
C GLY A 91 12.02 -6.06 -7.98
N ASP A 92 12.94 -6.49 -7.13
CA ASP A 92 14.23 -7.04 -7.56
C ASP A 92 14.05 -8.31 -8.40
N TYR A 93 15.13 -8.71 -9.07
CA TYR A 93 15.15 -10.00 -9.75
C TYR A 93 15.01 -11.17 -8.77
N VAL A 94 14.19 -12.15 -9.13
CA VAL A 94 13.93 -13.37 -8.36
C VAL A 94 14.18 -14.62 -9.21
N LEU A 95 14.31 -15.78 -8.57
CA LEU A 95 14.38 -17.05 -9.27
C LEU A 95 12.98 -17.64 -9.44
N ASP A 96 12.63 -18.05 -10.65
CA ASP A 96 11.43 -18.87 -10.90
C ASP A 96 11.62 -20.32 -10.41
N ALA A 97 10.59 -21.15 -10.50
CA ALA A 97 10.66 -22.56 -10.08
C ALA A 97 11.69 -23.40 -10.87
N GLN A 98 12.20 -22.90 -12.01
CA GLN A 98 13.27 -23.54 -12.79
C GLN A 98 14.65 -22.99 -12.44
N GLY A 99 14.75 -22.06 -11.49
CA GLY A 99 16.00 -21.43 -11.08
C GLY A 99 16.50 -20.37 -12.07
N GLN A 100 15.67 -19.90 -12.99
CA GLN A 100 16.02 -18.83 -13.91
C GLN A 100 15.69 -17.46 -13.29
N GLN A 101 16.60 -16.51 -13.47
CA GLN A 101 16.40 -15.14 -13.02
C GLN A 101 15.31 -14.44 -13.84
N ARG A 102 14.30 -13.90 -13.16
CA ARG A 102 13.13 -13.19 -13.71
C ARG A 102 12.95 -11.85 -13.01
N THR A 103 12.31 -10.90 -13.70
CA THR A 103 11.85 -9.66 -13.06
C THR A 103 10.87 -10.02 -11.94
N GLY A 104 11.11 -9.48 -10.75
CA GLY A 104 10.20 -9.62 -9.62
C GLY A 104 9.07 -8.60 -9.67
N LEU A 105 7.94 -8.98 -9.11
CA LEU A 105 6.80 -8.12 -8.86
C LEU A 105 6.38 -8.31 -7.40
N ILE A 106 6.26 -7.22 -6.65
CA ILE A 106 5.74 -7.23 -5.29
C ILE A 106 4.28 -6.80 -5.35
N ARG A 107 3.43 -7.57 -4.68
CA ARG A 107 2.03 -7.21 -4.46
C ARG A 107 1.74 -7.23 -2.97
N ALA A 108 1.09 -6.20 -2.47
CA ALA A 108 0.57 -6.14 -1.11
C ALA A 108 -0.92 -5.79 -1.11
N TRP A 109 -1.67 -6.32 -0.16
CA TRP A 109 -3.10 -6.08 -0.02
C TRP A 109 -3.56 -6.34 1.41
N VAL A 110 -4.71 -5.77 1.80
CA VAL A 110 -5.37 -6.11 3.07
C VAL A 110 -6.45 -7.17 2.82
N GLU A 111 -6.38 -8.26 3.56
CA GLU A 111 -7.39 -9.31 3.58
C GLU A 111 -7.60 -9.83 5.01
N GLN A 112 -8.85 -9.88 5.45
CA GLN A 112 -9.28 -10.26 6.80
C GLN A 112 -8.63 -9.38 7.89
N GLY A 113 -8.53 -8.07 7.63
CA GLY A 113 -7.87 -7.11 8.53
C GLY A 113 -6.37 -7.36 8.72
N GLN A 114 -5.73 -8.11 7.82
CA GLN A 114 -4.29 -8.37 7.84
C GLN A 114 -3.66 -7.88 6.55
N LEU A 115 -2.55 -7.16 6.67
CA LEU A 115 -1.69 -6.84 5.54
C LEU A 115 -0.97 -8.12 5.09
N LYS A 116 -1.15 -8.48 3.83
CA LYS A 116 -0.51 -9.62 3.18
C LYS A 116 0.34 -9.12 2.03
N GLY A 117 1.37 -9.87 1.69
CA GLY A 117 2.08 -9.64 0.44
C GLY A 117 2.60 -10.92 -0.20
N MET A 118 2.94 -10.80 -1.48
CA MET A 118 3.47 -11.88 -2.30
C MET A 118 4.46 -11.31 -3.30
N ILE A 119 5.57 -12.01 -3.46
CA ILE A 119 6.57 -11.78 -4.49
C ILE A 119 6.30 -12.78 -5.62
N TYR A 120 6.22 -12.26 -6.84
CA TYR A 120 6.03 -13.04 -8.06
C TYR A 120 7.24 -12.91 -8.98
N ALA A 121 7.58 -13.99 -9.68
CA ALA A 121 8.41 -13.97 -10.87
C ALA A 121 7.54 -13.68 -12.10
N LEU A 122 7.95 -12.76 -12.96
CA LEU A 122 7.32 -12.54 -14.26
C LEU A 122 7.92 -13.50 -15.30
N VAL A 123 7.18 -14.56 -15.60
CA VAL A 123 7.61 -15.61 -16.53
C VAL A 123 6.98 -15.32 -17.91
N PRO A 124 7.78 -15.17 -18.97
CA PRO A 124 7.26 -14.98 -20.32
C PRO A 124 6.43 -16.20 -20.75
N ASP A 125 5.24 -15.97 -21.28
CA ASP A 125 4.44 -17.00 -21.91
C ASP A 125 4.75 -17.09 -23.42
N PRO A 126 4.38 -18.20 -24.09
CA PRO A 126 4.60 -18.37 -25.53
C PRO A 126 3.85 -17.37 -26.41
N THR A 127 2.90 -16.61 -25.87
CA THR A 127 2.10 -15.60 -26.59
C THR A 127 2.75 -14.22 -26.57
N GLY A 128 3.85 -14.05 -25.84
CA GLY A 128 4.54 -12.77 -25.67
C GLY A 128 4.02 -11.93 -24.50
N SER A 129 3.09 -12.46 -23.70
CA SER A 129 2.69 -11.88 -22.41
C SER A 129 3.58 -12.43 -21.28
N ALA A 130 3.40 -11.94 -20.06
CA ALA A 130 4.04 -12.51 -18.88
C ALA A 130 2.99 -13.03 -17.90
N VAL A 131 3.22 -14.23 -17.39
CA VAL A 131 2.44 -14.83 -16.30
C VAL A 131 3.16 -14.59 -14.99
N ARG A 132 2.37 -14.36 -13.93
CA ARG A 132 2.88 -14.19 -12.56
C ARG A 132 2.98 -15.56 -11.89
N GLU A 133 4.20 -15.97 -11.56
CA GLU A 133 4.46 -17.19 -10.80
C GLU A 133 4.82 -16.83 -9.35
N PRO A 134 4.12 -17.35 -8.32
CA PRO A 134 4.40 -17.01 -6.93
C PRO A 134 5.74 -17.60 -6.49
N VAL A 135 6.60 -16.77 -5.88
CA VAL A 135 7.93 -17.15 -5.40
C VAL A 135 7.96 -17.24 -3.87
N ALA A 136 7.50 -16.19 -3.19
CA ALA A 136 7.54 -16.12 -1.74
C ALA A 136 6.42 -15.23 -1.20
N ALA A 137 5.81 -15.66 -0.10
CA ALA A 137 4.97 -14.77 0.68
C ALA A 137 5.86 -13.67 1.30
N LEU A 138 5.40 -12.44 1.25
CA LEU A 138 6.00 -11.31 1.92
C LEU A 138 5.33 -11.19 3.29
N ASP A 139 6.11 -11.28 4.37
CA ASP A 139 5.65 -10.85 5.68
C ASP A 139 6.03 -9.36 5.83
N PRO A 140 5.07 -8.43 5.80
CA PRO A 140 5.37 -7.00 5.88
C PRO A 140 6.00 -6.61 7.22
N ARG A 141 5.92 -7.46 8.26
CA ARG A 141 6.55 -7.24 9.57
C ARG A 141 8.05 -7.56 9.60
N MET A 142 8.55 -8.16 8.53
CA MET A 142 9.94 -8.62 8.39
C MET A 142 10.75 -7.72 7.44
N ILE A 143 10.14 -6.66 6.91
CA ILE A 143 10.74 -5.67 6.00
C ILE A 143 11.27 -4.50 6.84
#